data_AF-A0A5J4P8V7-F1
#
_entry.id   AF-A0A5J4P8V7-F1
#
_cell.length_a   1.000
_cell.length_b   1.000
_cell.length_c   1.000
_cell.angle_alpha   90.00
_cell.angle_beta   90.00
_cell.angle_gamma   90.00
#
_symmetry.space_group_name_H-M   'P 1'
#
loop_
_entity.id
_entity.type
_entity.pdbx_description
1 polymer ?
#
loop_
_entity_poly.entity_id
_entity_poly.type
_entity_poly.pdbx_seq_one_letter_code
_entity_poly.pdbx_strand_id
1 'polypeptide(L)' 'RRFHYETLEVDEFWTYAGNKGKKYWVIYACGREGGEIVACVWGSGI' A
#
# COMPACT_ATOMS: atom_id res chain seq x y z
N ARG A 1 12.73 20.29 4.65
CA ARG A 1 12.35 18.95 5.13
C ARG A 1 10.88 19.02 5.52
N ARG A 2 9.96 18.40 4.77
CA ARG A 2 8.54 18.31 5.17
C ARG A 2 8.45 17.26 6.28
N PHE A 3 7.80 17.59 7.40
CA PHE A 3 7.64 16.70 8.56
C PHE A 3 6.26 16.03 8.63
N HIS A 4 5.36 16.41 7.71
CA HIS A 4 3.99 15.93 7.63
C HIS A 4 3.52 16.01 6.18
N TYR A 5 2.73 15.02 5.76
CA TYR A 5 1.98 15.04 4.51
C TYR A 5 0.63 15.71 4.80
N GLU A 6 0.20 16.68 3.99
CA GLU A 6 -1.09 17.35 4.18
C GLU A 6 -2.28 16.41 3.97
N THR A 7 -2.15 15.48 3.02
CA THR A 7 -3.17 14.46 2.75
C THR A 7 -2.48 13.22 2.21
N LEU A 8 -2.89 12.06 2.72
CA LEU A 8 -2.49 10.75 2.22
C LEU A 8 -3.72 10.07 1.62
N GLU A 9 -3.53 9.51 0.43
CA GLU A 9 -4.51 8.62 -0.17
C GLU A 9 -4.18 7.19 0.28
N VAL A 10 -5.19 6.47 0.77
CA VAL A 10 -5.05 5.09 1.24
C VAL A 10 -5.93 4.20 0.39
N ASP A 11 -5.37 3.10 -0.09
CA ASP A 11 -6.07 2.15 -0.94
C ASP A 11 -5.64 0.71 -0.64
N GLU A 12 -6.52 -0.23 -0.95
CA GLU A 12 -6.34 -1.67 -0.77
C GLU A 12 -6.42 -2.37 -2.13
N PHE A 13 -5.41 -3.20 -2.43
CA PHE A 13 -5.53 -4.12 -3.56
C PHE A 13 -5.11 -5.54 -3.19
N TRP A 14 -5.70 -6.48 -3.91
CA TRP A 14 -5.41 -7.90 -3.79
C TRP A 14 -4.50 -8.33 -4.94
N THR A 15 -3.46 -9.08 -4.61
CA THR A 15 -2.52 -9.62 -5.60
C THR A 15 -2.12 -11.05 -5.26
N TYR A 16 -1.49 -11.72 -6.22
CA TYR A 16 -0.91 -13.04 -6.01
C TYR A 16 0.61 -12.89 -6.01
N ALA A 17 1.29 -13.43 -5.00
CA ALA A 17 2.75 -13.40 -4.92
C ALA A 17 3.35 -14.80 -5.16
N GLY A 18 4.58 -14.85 -5.71
CA GLY A 18 5.28 -16.10 -6.01
C GLY A 18 4.61 -16.90 -7.13
N ASN A 19 4.49 -18.22 -6.96
CA ASN A 19 3.88 -19.12 -7.95
C ASN A 19 2.32 -19.05 -7.98
N LYS A 20 1.76 -17.87 -7.68
CA LYS A 20 0.31 -17.59 -7.61
C LYS A 20 -0.52 -18.51 -6.70
N GLY A 21 0.11 -19.34 -5.88
CA GLY A 21 -0.57 -20.30 -5.00
C GLY A 21 -1.24 -19.66 -3.77
N LYS A 22 -0.97 -18.39 -3.49
CA LYS A 22 -1.55 -17.68 -2.34
C LYS A 22 -1.93 -16.25 -2.73
N LYS A 23 -3.13 -15.85 -2.31
CA LYS A 23 -3.65 -14.49 -2.45
C LYS A 23 -3.16 -13.65 -1.27
N TYR A 24 -2.64 -12.47 -1.57
CA TYR A 24 -2.16 -11.46 -0.64
C TYR A 24 -3.02 -10.21 -0.78
N TRP A 25 -3.13 -9.46 0.31
CA TRP A 25 -3.65 -8.11 0.30
C TRP A 25 -2.54 -7.14 0.66
N VAL A 26 -2.63 -5.93 0.11
CA VAL A 26 -1.73 -4.82 0.42
C VAL A 26 -2.59 -3.59 0.67
N ILE A 27 -2.35 -2.92 1.79
CA ILE A 27 -2.86 -1.57 2.05
C ILE A 27 -1.66 -0.63 1.94
N TYR A 28 -1.78 0.41 1.13
CA TYR A 28 -0.72 1.39 0.93
C TYR A 28 -1.26 2.80 1.14
N ALA A 29 -0.39 3.68 1.63
CA ALA A 29 -0.64 5.10 1.74
C ALA A 29 0.32 5.84 0.81
N CYS A 30 -0.20 6.73 -0.03
CA CYS A 30 0.60 7.55 -0.92
C CYS A 30 0.32 9.05 -0.78
N GLY A 31 1.35 9.86 -1.01
CA GLY A 31 1.23 11.31 -1.05
C GLY A 31 0.52 11.76 -2.33
N ARG A 32 -0.55 12.53 -2.19
CA ARG A 32 -1.41 12.98 -3.30
C ARG A 32 -0.68 13.76 -4.40
N GLU A 33 0.30 14.58 -4.05
CA GLU A 33 1.00 15.43 -5.02
C GLU A 33 1.97 14.65 -5.93
N GLY A 34 2.58 13.57 -5.42
CA GLY A 34 3.68 12.89 -6.10
C GLY A 34 3.47 11.39 -6.33
N GLY A 35 2.38 10.81 -5.80
CA GLY A 35 2.16 9.37 -5.82
C GLY A 35 3.22 8.57 -5.04
N GLU A 36 4.04 9.23 -4.24
CA GLU A 36 5.06 8.58 -3.41
C GLU A 36 4.37 7.69 -2.37
N ILE A 37 4.71 6.40 -2.33
CA ILE A 37 4.24 5.49 -1.28
C ILE A 37 5.05 5.77 -0.01
N VAL A 38 4.36 6.17 1.06
CA VAL A 38 4.98 6.58 2.32
C VAL A 38 4.90 5.49 3.39
N ALA A 39 3.93 4.58 3.24
CA ALA A 39 3.75 3.42 4.09
C ALA A 39 3.02 2.31 3.31
N CYS A 40 3.38 1.06 3.58
CA CYS A 40 2.64 -0.09 3.11
C CYS A 40 2.61 -1.18 4.17
N VAL A 41 1.48 -1.88 4.25
CA VAL A 41 1.33 -3.10 5.03
C VAL A 41 0.75 -4.17 4.12
N TRP A 42 1.24 -5.39 4.27
CA TRP A 42 0.74 -6.53 3.49
C TRP A 42 0.36 -7.66 4.42
N GLY A 43 -0.46 -8.57 3.91
CA GLY A 43 -0.84 -9.78 4.62
C GLY A 43 -1.29 -10.87 3.68
N SER A 44 -1.48 -12.06 4.25
CA SER A 44 -2.08 -13.19 3.53
C SER A 44 -2.82 -14.07 4.51
N GLY A 45 -4.01 -14.50 4.09
CA GLY A 45 -4.95 -15.24 4.93
C GLY A 45 -5.97 -14.32 5.62
N ILE A 46 -7.19 -14.84 5.74
CA ILE A 46 -8.22 -14.54 6.74
C ILE A 46 -8.68 -15.91 7.25
#